data_AF-A0A0Q9S4W1-F1
#
_entry.id   AF-A0A0Q9S4W1-F1
#
_cell.length_a   1.000
_cell.length_b   1.000
_cell.length_c   1.000
_cell.angle_alpha   90.00
_cell.angle_beta   90.00
_cell.angle_gamma   90.00
#
_symmetry.space_group_name_H-M   'P 1'
#
loop_
_entity.id
_entity.type
_entity.pdbx_description
1 polymer ?
#
loop_
_entity_poly.entity_id
_entity_poly.type
_entity_poly.pdbx_seq_one_letter_code
_entity_poly.pdbx_strand_id
1 'polypeptide(L)'
;MRSSARLTVAAALTLPLAVVSVVPASAAPARAGLVTVQCGSTLYQTWVNGNGAFTPAHDLGSTSTLIPLAFGPSTFTVTDPNGVVVDSGTDPGAAKGQSANAAGAQWCTFWFSDTDEDGFTFSVSGTVLGKKTPIG
;
A
#
# COMPACT_ATOMS: atom_id res chain seq x y z
N MET A 1 -46.49 -58.16 -21.52
CA MET A 1 -45.03 -58.31 -21.36
C MET A 1 -44.39 -56.92 -21.47
N ARG A 2 -43.74 -56.49 -20.37
CA ARG A 2 -42.65 -55.48 -20.17
C ARG A 2 -42.65 -54.20 -21.05
N SER A 3 -42.91 -53.02 -20.48
CA SER A 3 -41.94 -52.04 -19.87
C SER A 3 -41.18 -51.23 -20.94
N SER A 4 -40.92 -49.92 -20.88
CA SER A 4 -40.96 -48.91 -19.81
C SER A 4 -41.08 -47.49 -20.44
N ALA A 5 -41.72 -46.56 -19.73
CA ALA A 5 -41.63 -45.12 -20.00
C ALA A 5 -40.24 -44.57 -19.62
N ARG A 6 -39.70 -43.63 -20.40
CA ARG A 6 -38.59 -42.76 -19.95
C ARG A 6 -38.78 -41.32 -20.43
N LEU A 7 -39.01 -40.50 -19.41
CA LEU A 7 -39.03 -39.04 -19.31
C LEU A 7 -37.87 -38.38 -20.08
N THR A 8 -38.17 -37.48 -21.01
CA THR A 8 -37.18 -36.59 -21.64
C THR A 8 -36.87 -35.41 -20.71
N VAL A 9 -35.58 -35.24 -20.46
CA VAL A 9 -34.96 -34.37 -19.45
C VAL A 9 -35.17 -32.88 -19.77
N ALA A 10 -35.60 -32.13 -18.75
CA ALA A 10 -35.73 -30.67 -18.76
C ALA A 10 -34.34 -29.98 -18.72
N ALA A 11 -34.27 -28.82 -19.38
CA ALA A 11 -33.08 -27.99 -19.55
C ALA A 11 -32.39 -27.64 -18.22
N ALA A 12 -31.10 -27.98 -18.11
CA ALA A 12 -30.24 -27.53 -17.02
C ALA A 12 -29.65 -26.16 -17.36
N LEU A 13 -30.08 -25.14 -16.60
CA LEU A 13 -29.58 -23.77 -16.61
C LEU A 13 -28.09 -23.77 -16.17
N THR A 14 -27.18 -23.41 -17.07
CA THR A 14 -25.75 -23.27 -16.77
C THR A 14 -25.51 -21.96 -16.02
N LEU A 15 -25.34 -22.05 -14.70
CA LEU A 15 -24.79 -20.95 -13.88
C LEU A 15 -23.26 -20.99 -13.98
N PRO A 16 -22.57 -19.97 -14.49
CA PRO A 16 -21.13 -19.88 -14.34
C PRO A 16 -20.82 -19.57 -12.86
N LEU A 17 -20.17 -20.50 -12.17
CA LEU A 17 -19.54 -20.21 -10.88
C LEU A 17 -18.47 -19.15 -11.10
N ALA A 18 -18.73 -17.94 -10.61
CA ALA A 18 -17.71 -16.92 -10.45
C ALA A 18 -16.70 -17.42 -9.40
N VAL A 19 -15.54 -17.89 -9.85
CA VAL A 19 -14.42 -18.20 -8.98
C VAL A 19 -13.87 -16.87 -8.47
N VAL A 20 -14.32 -16.46 -7.27
CA VAL A 20 -13.70 -15.36 -6.55
C VAL A 20 -12.31 -15.86 -6.14
N SER A 21 -11.30 -15.46 -6.91
CA SER A 21 -9.90 -15.69 -6.54
C SER A 21 -9.62 -14.81 -5.32
N VAL A 22 -9.74 -15.39 -4.13
CA VAL A 22 -9.14 -14.81 -2.93
C VAL A 22 -7.63 -14.90 -3.11
N VAL A 23 -7.04 -13.85 -3.71
CA VAL A 23 -5.60 -13.64 -3.60
C VAL A 23 -5.33 -13.52 -2.10
N PRO A 24 -4.48 -14.37 -1.51
CA PRO A 24 -4.08 -14.14 -0.14
C PRO A 24 -3.42 -12.77 -0.12
N ALA A 25 -4.01 -11.81 0.60
CA ALA A 25 -3.27 -10.65 1.04
C ALA A 25 -2.16 -11.21 1.93
N SER A 26 -0.98 -11.44 1.36
CA SER A 26 0.21 -11.77 2.11
C SER A 26 0.43 -10.61 3.06
N ALA A 27 0.04 -10.80 4.32
CA ALA A 27 0.33 -9.84 5.37
C ALA A 27 1.86 -9.74 5.44
N ALA A 28 2.41 -8.68 4.86
CA ALA A 28 3.82 -8.36 5.00
C ALA A 28 4.16 -8.24 6.50
N PRO A 29 5.39 -8.59 6.92
CA PRO A 29 5.84 -8.38 8.30
C PRO A 29 5.56 -6.93 8.73
N ALA A 30 5.44 -6.68 10.04
CA ALA A 30 5.37 -5.32 10.58
C ALA A 30 6.54 -4.47 10.05
N ARG A 31 6.30 -3.67 8.98
CA ARG A 31 7.35 -2.88 8.34
C ARG A 31 7.53 -1.61 9.15
N ALA A 32 8.42 -1.70 10.13
CA ALA A 32 9.03 -0.51 10.70
C ALA A 32 10.17 -0.08 9.78
N GLY A 33 10.22 1.19 9.40
CA GLY A 33 11.20 1.62 8.40
C GLY A 33 11.44 3.12 8.38
N LEU A 34 12.65 3.47 7.93
CA LEU A 34 13.05 4.86 7.71
C LEU A 34 12.45 5.34 6.38
N VAL A 35 11.65 6.40 6.44
CA VAL A 35 11.07 7.07 5.28
C VAL A 35 11.54 8.51 5.27
N THR A 36 12.09 8.94 4.14
CA THR A 36 12.41 10.35 3.96
C THR A 36 11.21 11.07 3.37
N VAL A 37 10.86 12.21 3.96
CA VAL A 37 9.72 13.03 3.53
C VAL A 37 10.21 14.45 3.29
N GLN A 38 9.82 15.03 2.17
CA GLN A 38 10.09 16.43 1.84
C GLN A 38 8.78 17.20 1.71
N CYS A 39 8.60 18.23 2.54
CA CYS A 39 7.47 19.15 2.42
C CYS A 39 8.01 20.55 2.12
N GLY A 40 7.73 21.07 0.92
CA GLY A 40 8.37 22.29 0.43
C GLY A 40 9.90 22.13 0.31
N SER A 41 10.66 23.00 0.99
CA SER A 41 12.13 22.95 1.04
C SER A 41 12.67 22.15 2.22
N THR A 42 11.82 21.59 3.09
CA THR A 42 12.24 20.94 4.32
C THR A 42 12.23 19.43 4.17
N LEU A 43 13.34 18.79 4.55
CA LEU A 43 13.49 17.34 4.63
C LEU A 43 13.29 16.85 6.07
N TYR A 44 12.58 15.75 6.20
CA TYR A 44 12.33 15.04 7.45
C TYR A 44 12.77 13.59 7.29
N GLN A 45 13.54 13.08 8.24
CA GLN A 45 13.69 11.65 8.41
C GLN A 45 12.61 11.18 9.36
N THR A 46 11.81 10.24 8.90
CA THR A 46 10.68 9.74 9.68
C THR A 46 10.78 8.24 9.87
N TRP A 47 10.28 7.76 11.01
CA TRP A 47 10.16 6.34 11.29
C TRP A 47 8.69 5.96 11.28
N VAL A 48 8.32 5.05 10.37
CA VAL A 48 6.97 4.47 10.33
C VAL A 48 6.99 3.20 11.16
N ASN A 49 6.01 3.00 12.04
CA ASN A 49 5.87 1.76 12.79
C ASN A 49 4.43 1.25 12.69
N GLY A 50 4.19 0.35 11.73
CA GLY A 50 2.90 -0.33 11.58
C GLY A 50 2.52 -0.64 10.14
N ASN A 51 1.48 -1.47 10.00
CA ASN A 51 1.03 -2.04 8.72
C ASN A 51 -0.23 -1.38 8.15
N GLY A 52 -0.71 -0.30 8.77
CA GLY A 52 -1.86 0.43 8.27
C GLY A 52 -1.53 1.19 6.98
N ALA A 53 -2.49 1.29 6.06
CA ALA A 53 -2.35 2.12 4.86
C ALA A 53 -2.11 3.60 5.17
N PHE A 54 -2.41 4.05 6.39
CA PHE A 54 -2.21 5.42 6.86
C PHE A 54 -1.51 5.45 8.24
N THR A 55 -0.45 4.65 8.37
CA THR A 55 0.37 4.62 9.59
C THR A 55 1.07 5.97 9.80
N PRO A 56 0.96 6.57 11.00
CA PRO A 56 1.71 7.77 11.36
C PRO A 56 3.24 7.56 11.30
N ALA A 57 3.98 8.59 10.85
CA ALA A 57 5.44 8.56 10.78
C ALA A 57 6.03 9.52 11.82
N HIS A 58 6.86 9.02 12.75
CA HIS A 58 7.51 9.84 13.77
C HIS A 58 8.68 10.61 13.17
N ASP A 59 8.72 11.93 13.30
CA ASP A 59 9.86 12.75 12.85
C ASP A 59 11.05 12.54 13.79
N LEU A 60 12.17 12.04 13.28
CA LEU A 60 13.36 11.77 14.08
C LEU A 60 14.10 13.05 14.51
N GLY A 61 13.83 14.17 13.86
CA GLY A 61 14.41 15.48 14.20
C GLY A 61 13.58 16.30 15.19
N SER A 62 12.41 15.81 15.63
CA SER A 62 11.55 16.54 16.57
C SER A 62 10.66 15.60 17.41
N THR A 63 9.79 16.15 18.24
CA THR A 63 8.74 15.40 18.95
C THR A 63 7.44 15.35 18.15
N SER A 64 7.49 15.57 16.84
CA SER A 64 6.28 15.61 16.00
C SER A 64 6.06 14.31 15.25
N THR A 65 4.81 14.05 14.90
CA THR A 65 4.41 12.94 14.03
C THR A 65 3.75 13.49 12.77
N LEU A 66 4.07 12.91 11.62
CA LEU A 66 3.37 13.12 10.37
C LEU A 66 2.20 12.15 10.28
N ILE A 67 0.98 12.69 10.29
CA ILE A 67 -0.24 11.91 10.09
C ILE A 67 -0.60 11.94 8.60
N PRO A 68 -0.52 10.82 7.86
CA PRO A 68 -0.95 10.77 6.48
C PRO A 68 -2.49 10.81 6.39
N LEU A 69 -3.00 11.68 5.52
CA LEU A 69 -4.42 11.88 5.26
C LEU A 69 -4.82 11.36 3.87
N ALA A 70 -3.92 11.50 2.91
CA ALA A 70 -4.05 10.95 1.56
C ALA A 70 -2.66 10.61 1.00
N PHE A 71 -2.61 9.65 0.09
CA PHE A 71 -1.47 9.36 -0.76
C PHE A 71 -1.86 9.62 -2.21
N GLY A 72 -0.97 10.27 -2.96
CA GLY A 72 -1.04 10.26 -4.41
C GLY A 72 -0.57 8.90 -4.95
N PRO A 73 -0.52 8.72 -6.27
CA PRO A 73 0.11 7.55 -6.87
C PRO A 73 1.54 7.40 -6.37
N SER A 74 1.95 6.17 -6.08
CA SER A 74 3.32 5.84 -5.70
C SER A 74 3.89 4.79 -6.63
N THR A 75 5.16 4.93 -6.97
CA THR A 75 5.86 4.00 -7.84
C THR A 75 6.84 3.20 -7.01
N PHE A 76 6.82 1.88 -7.17
CA PHE A 76 7.79 0.98 -6.56
C PHE A 76 8.63 0.26 -7.61
N THR A 77 9.82 -0.14 -7.21
CA THR A 77 10.78 -0.91 -8.00
C THR A 77 11.46 -1.93 -7.10
N VAL A 78 11.67 -3.14 -7.60
CA VAL A 78 12.47 -4.18 -6.98
C VAL A 78 13.64 -4.48 -7.91
N THR A 79 14.84 -4.39 -7.36
CA THR A 79 16.10 -4.61 -8.09
C THR A 79 16.81 -5.81 -7.50
N ASP A 80 17.34 -6.69 -8.34
CA ASP A 80 18.18 -7.81 -7.91
C ASP A 80 19.57 -7.33 -7.44
N PRO A 81 20.40 -8.22 -6.85
CA PRO A 81 21.75 -7.86 -6.42
C PRO A 81 22.70 -7.39 -7.55
N ASN A 82 22.35 -7.68 -8.81
CA ASN A 82 23.12 -7.27 -9.99
C ASN A 82 22.68 -5.89 -10.53
N GLY A 83 21.69 -5.25 -9.92
CA GLY A 83 21.16 -3.97 -10.37
C GLY A 83 20.06 -4.09 -11.45
N VAL A 84 19.53 -5.28 -11.71
CA VAL A 84 18.48 -5.50 -12.70
C VAL A 84 17.11 -5.33 -12.05
N VAL A 85 16.24 -4.51 -12.64
CA VAL A 85 14.84 -4.38 -12.19
C VAL A 85 14.09 -5.67 -12.52
N VAL A 86 13.64 -6.36 -11.48
CA VAL A 86 12.89 -7.62 -11.58
C VAL A 86 11.39 -7.44 -11.38
N ASP A 87 10.99 -6.34 -10.75
CA ASP A 87 9.59 -5.95 -10.61
C ASP A 87 9.45 -4.43 -10.49
N SER A 88 8.32 -3.90 -10.96
CA SER A 88 7.98 -2.49 -10.80
C SER A 88 6.48 -2.29 -10.97
N GLY A 89 5.95 -1.27 -10.33
CA GLY A 89 4.53 -0.96 -10.43
C GLY A 89 4.19 0.43 -9.96
N THR A 90 2.91 0.76 -10.10
CA THR A 90 2.33 1.99 -9.57
C THR A 90 1.09 1.64 -8.77
N ASP A 91 1.11 1.99 -7.49
CA ASP A 91 -0.06 1.90 -6.64
C ASP A 91 -0.93 3.15 -6.85
N PRO A 92 -2.25 3.00 -7.00
CA PRO A 92 -3.14 4.13 -7.11
C PRO A 92 -3.18 4.91 -5.79
N GLY A 93 -3.43 6.22 -5.90
CA GLY A 93 -3.62 7.06 -4.72
C GLY A 93 -4.83 6.64 -3.88
N ALA A 94 -4.77 6.93 -2.58
CA ALA A 94 -5.82 6.62 -1.62
C ALA A 94 -6.02 7.77 -0.62
N ALA A 95 -7.24 7.95 -0.14
CA ALA A 95 -7.54 8.97 0.88
C ALA A 95 -8.29 8.36 2.06
N LYS A 96 -8.05 8.90 3.27
CA LYS A 96 -8.86 8.58 4.47
C LYS A 96 -10.33 9.03 4.36
N GLY A 97 -10.70 9.70 3.27
CA GLY A 97 -12.05 10.19 3.04
C GLY A 97 -12.44 11.33 3.98
N GLN A 98 -13.74 11.43 4.27
CA GLN A 98 -14.35 12.51 5.06
C GLN A 98 -13.85 12.58 6.52
N SER A 99 -13.17 11.54 7.01
CA SER A 99 -12.63 11.48 8.37
C SER A 99 -11.30 12.22 8.55
N ALA A 100 -10.71 12.75 7.47
CA ALA A 100 -9.45 13.49 7.52
C ALA A 100 -9.66 14.99 7.79
N ASN A 101 -9.15 15.50 8.92
CA ASN A 101 -9.03 16.94 9.12
C ASN A 101 -7.81 17.47 8.34
N ALA A 102 -8.08 18.09 7.20
CA ALA A 102 -7.05 18.64 6.30
C ALA A 102 -6.51 20.03 6.72
N ALA A 103 -7.04 20.65 7.77
CA ALA A 103 -6.55 21.95 8.21
C ALA A 103 -5.09 21.85 8.68
N GLY A 104 -4.22 22.63 8.05
CA GLY A 104 -2.77 22.61 8.28
C GLY A 104 -2.05 21.41 7.65
N ALA A 105 -2.72 20.62 6.82
CA ALA A 105 -2.07 19.57 6.04
C ALA A 105 -1.40 20.15 4.79
N GLN A 106 -0.33 19.51 4.35
CA GLN A 106 0.41 19.90 3.16
C GLN A 106 0.85 18.67 2.36
N TRP A 107 1.00 18.84 1.05
CA TRP A 107 1.54 17.81 0.19
C TRP A 107 3.06 17.74 0.35
N CYS A 108 3.54 16.51 0.50
CA CYS A 108 4.95 16.18 0.63
C CYS A 108 5.29 15.05 -0.33
N THR A 109 6.53 14.98 -0.78
CA THR A 109 7.07 13.80 -1.47
C THR A 109 7.70 12.89 -0.44
N PHE A 110 7.54 11.57 -0.59
CA PHE A 110 8.20 10.59 0.25
C PHE A 110 8.99 9.59 -0.60
N TRP A 111 10.03 9.01 -0.01
CA TRP A 111 10.72 7.87 -0.58
C TRP A 111 11.33 7.01 0.51
N PHE A 112 11.42 5.71 0.24
CA PHE A 112 12.21 4.78 1.02
C PHE A 112 12.85 3.73 0.11
N SER A 113 13.95 3.18 0.59
CA SER A 113 14.62 2.05 -0.02
C SER A 113 15.12 1.13 1.08
N ASP A 114 15.00 -0.17 0.88
CA ASP A 114 15.47 -1.20 1.80
C ASP A 114 16.00 -2.39 1.02
N THR A 115 17.06 -3.01 1.54
CA THR A 115 17.72 -4.15 0.90
C THR A 115 17.65 -5.35 1.84
N ASP A 116 17.16 -6.48 1.33
CA ASP A 116 17.07 -7.72 2.12
C ASP A 116 18.41 -8.47 2.24
N GLU A 117 18.40 -9.57 2.99
CA GLU A 117 19.58 -10.41 3.22
C GLU A 117 20.09 -11.10 1.94
N ASP A 118 19.21 -11.28 0.95
CA ASP A 118 19.53 -11.87 -0.36
C ASP A 118 20.08 -10.83 -1.34
N GLY A 119 20.08 -9.54 -0.96
CA GLY A 119 20.60 -8.42 -1.73
C GLY A 119 19.59 -7.78 -2.69
N PHE A 120 18.31 -8.16 -2.63
CA PHE A 120 17.27 -7.49 -3.40
C PHE A 120 16.94 -6.14 -2.76
N THR A 121 16.83 -5.10 -3.59
CA THR A 121 16.51 -3.75 -3.14
C THR A 121 15.10 -3.37 -3.56
N PHE A 122 14.23 -3.14 -2.59
CA PHE A 122 12.92 -2.52 -2.79
C PHE A 122 13.06 -1.01 -2.63
N SER A 123 12.55 -0.24 -3.59
CA SER A 123 12.47 1.22 -3.50
C SER A 123 11.08 1.70 -3.88
N VAL A 124 10.55 2.68 -3.15
CA VAL A 124 9.28 3.34 -3.48
C VAL A 124 9.38 4.84 -3.30
N SER A 125 8.65 5.57 -4.12
CA SER A 125 8.46 7.01 -3.96
C SER A 125 7.06 7.43 -4.35
N GLY A 126 6.61 8.56 -3.83
CA GLY A 126 5.28 9.09 -4.13
C GLY A 126 5.01 10.40 -3.41
N THR A 127 3.73 10.77 -3.36
CA THR A 127 3.27 11.95 -2.62
C THR A 127 2.31 11.58 -1.50
N VAL A 128 2.34 12.36 -0.43
CA VAL A 128 1.48 12.21 0.74
C VAL A 128 0.96 13.57 1.16
N LEU A 129 -0.35 13.68 1.38
CA LEU A 129 -0.94 14.79 2.10
C LEU A 129 -0.81 14.48 3.59
N GLY A 130 0.12 15.16 4.25
CA GLY A 130 0.43 14.93 5.65
C GLY A 130 0.10 16.12 6.54
N LYS A 131 -0.31 15.84 7.77
CA LYS A 131 -0.45 16.84 8.83
C LYS A 131 0.59 16.58 9.91
N LYS A 132 1.45 17.57 10.18
CA LYS A 132 2.43 17.48 11.26
C LYS A 132 1.76 17.87 12.59
N THR A 133 1.88 17.01 13.59
CA THR A 133 1.31 17.23 14.93
C THR A 133 2.41 17.05 15.98
N PRO A 134 2.70 18.05 16.82
CA PRO A 134 3.53 17.85 18.01
C PRO A 134 2.90 16.81 18.92
N ILE A 135 3.72 15.95 19.54
CA ILE A 135 3.30 15.15 20.69
C ILE A 135 3.28 16.12 21.88
N GLY A 136 2.09 16.39 22.41
CA GLY A 136 1.88 17.19 23.61
C GLY A 136 2.20 16.43 24.89
#